data_AF-A0A516WYI8-F1
#
_entry.id   AF-A0A516WYI8-F1
#
_cell.length_a   1.000
_cell.length_b   1.000
_cell.length_c   1.000
_cell.angle_alpha   90.00
_cell.angle_beta   90.00
_cell.angle_gamma   90.00
#
_symmetry.space_group_name_H-M   'P 1'
#
loop_
_entity.id
_entity.type
_entity.pdbx_description
1 polymer ?
#
loop_
_entity_poly.entity_id
_entity_poly.type
_entity_poly.pdbx_seq_one_letter_code
_entity_poly.pdbx_strand_id
1 'polypeptide(L)'
;MAQLTATVAVVAAALLGSAGMAAADEWPPVPTEPSPVAPFDTQNFLTPTDLDYWNPFVSANRLTSPFGTANRIVCTGFHGVLLDCWQADQNGQPHKLVKLSMNFPGSLGATLPGGGPGHFVYPGFIPGI
;
A
#
# COMPACT_ATOMS: atom_id res chain seq x y z
N MET A 1 54.48 0.90 -26.96
CA MET A 1 53.17 0.21 -27.06
C MET A 1 52.33 0.68 -25.89
N ALA A 2 51.42 1.64 -26.13
CA ALA A 2 50.59 2.23 -25.10
C ALA A 2 49.24 1.51 -25.07
N GLN A 3 48.92 0.83 -23.97
CA GLN A 3 47.58 0.29 -23.75
C GLN A 3 46.76 1.35 -23.02
N LEU A 4 45.84 1.99 -23.74
CA LEU A 4 44.81 2.86 -23.17
C LEU A 4 43.75 1.97 -22.52
N THR A 5 43.81 1.84 -21.20
CA THR A 5 42.76 1.20 -20.41
C THR A 5 41.65 2.23 -20.19
N ALA A 6 40.57 2.14 -20.96
CA ALA A 6 39.39 2.97 -20.77
C ALA A 6 38.57 2.43 -19.59
N THR A 7 38.73 3.04 -18.41
CA THR A 7 37.83 2.83 -17.27
C THR A 7 36.49 3.52 -17.56
N VAL A 8 35.48 2.75 -17.97
CA VAL A 8 34.09 3.21 -18.07
C VAL A 8 33.53 3.30 -16.65
N ALA A 9 33.50 4.51 -16.09
CA ALA A 9 32.76 4.81 -14.88
C ALA A 9 31.26 4.84 -15.23
N VAL A 10 30.55 3.73 -14.96
CA VAL A 10 29.08 3.70 -15.02
C VAL A 10 28.58 4.47 -13.81
N VAL A 11 28.31 5.77 -13.98
CA VAL A 11 27.53 6.54 -13.02
C VAL A 11 26.08 6.10 -13.19
N ALA A 12 25.69 5.06 -12.45
CA ALA A 12 24.29 4.74 -12.23
C ALA A 12 23.72 5.83 -11.30
N ALA A 13 23.37 6.98 -11.88
CA ALA A 13 22.52 7.95 -11.22
C ALA A 13 21.15 7.28 -11.08
N ALA A 14 20.93 6.62 -9.94
CA ALA A 14 19.61 6.26 -9.51
C ALA A 14 18.81 7.55 -9.39
N LEU A 15 18.03 7.86 -10.43
CA LEU A 15 16.90 8.77 -10.35
C LEU A 15 15.87 8.08 -9.44
N LEU A 16 16.19 8.00 -8.15
CA LEU A 16 15.16 7.97 -7.12
C LEU A 16 14.49 9.33 -7.26
N GLY A 17 13.48 9.37 -8.13
CA GLY A 17 12.57 10.49 -8.21
C GLY A 17 12.21 10.83 -6.77
N SER A 18 12.48 12.06 -6.38
CA SER A 18 11.81 12.64 -5.24
C SER A 18 10.32 12.61 -5.59
N ALA A 19 9.66 11.50 -5.26
CA ALA A 19 8.23 11.52 -5.06
C ALA A 19 8.04 12.64 -4.05
N GLY A 20 7.56 13.79 -4.52
CA GLY A 20 7.31 14.95 -3.67
C GLY A 20 6.50 14.42 -2.50
N MET A 21 6.92 14.77 -1.28
CA MET A 21 6.14 14.41 -0.10
C MET A 21 4.75 14.94 -0.37
N ALA A 22 3.80 14.05 -0.68
CA ALA A 22 2.41 14.43 -0.81
C ALA A 22 2.05 15.13 0.51
N ALA A 23 1.24 16.18 0.44
CA ALA A 23 0.73 16.78 1.66
C ALA A 23 0.07 15.67 2.47
N ALA A 24 0.42 15.56 3.75
CA ALA A 24 -0.20 14.59 4.64
C ALA A 24 -1.71 14.75 4.60
N ASP A 25 -2.40 13.62 4.53
CA ASP A 25 -3.84 13.58 4.74
C ASP A 25 -4.16 13.75 6.23
N GLU A 26 -5.44 13.74 6.58
CA GLU A 26 -5.88 13.58 7.97
C GLU A 26 -6.11 12.08 8.23
N TRP A 27 -5.78 11.62 9.45
CA TRP A 27 -6.19 10.29 9.90
C TRP A 27 -7.73 10.17 9.87
N PRO A 28 -8.30 8.97 9.67
CA PRO A 28 -9.75 8.82 9.68
C PRO A 28 -10.31 9.23 11.06
N PRO A 29 -11.38 10.06 11.09
CA PRO A 29 -11.93 10.55 12.34
C PRO A 29 -12.51 9.39 13.16
N VAL A 30 -12.29 9.41 14.46
CA VAL A 30 -12.92 8.48 15.40
C VAL A 30 -14.35 8.97 15.66
N PRO A 31 -15.39 8.16 15.37
CA PRO A 31 -16.77 8.53 15.66
C PRO A 31 -16.98 8.79 17.17
N THR A 32 -17.76 9.81 17.50
CA THR A 32 -18.12 10.15 18.90
C THR A 32 -19.27 9.29 19.44
N GLU A 33 -20.01 8.64 18.55
CA GLU A 33 -21.13 7.76 18.85
C GLU A 33 -20.84 6.36 18.30
N PRO A 34 -21.52 5.30 18.80
CA PRO A 34 -21.37 3.96 18.25
C PRO A 34 -21.61 3.93 16.73
N SER A 35 -20.58 3.56 15.98
CA SER A 35 -20.62 3.47 14.52
C SER A 35 -20.35 2.03 14.08
N PRO A 36 -21.08 1.51 13.08
CA PRO A 36 -20.75 0.24 12.45
C PRO A 36 -19.45 0.28 11.64
N VAL A 37 -18.92 1.49 11.39
CA VAL A 37 -17.68 1.74 10.65
C VAL A 37 -16.83 2.69 11.48
N ALA A 38 -15.96 2.12 12.32
CA ALA A 38 -14.99 2.86 13.12
C ALA A 38 -13.57 2.56 12.60
N PRO A 39 -12.64 3.53 12.68
CA PRO A 39 -11.25 3.29 12.34
C PRO A 39 -10.59 2.34 13.34
N PHE A 40 -9.70 1.48 12.85
CA PHE A 40 -8.90 0.59 13.68
C PHE A 40 -7.51 0.38 13.09
N ASP A 41 -6.53 0.17 13.96
CA ASP A 41 -5.18 -0.19 13.55
C ASP A 41 -5.12 -1.66 13.09
N THR A 42 -4.43 -1.93 12.00
CA THR A 42 -4.25 -3.30 11.48
C THR A 42 -2.95 -3.44 10.72
N GLN A 43 -2.35 -4.62 10.76
CA GLN A 43 -1.20 -5.00 9.93
C GLN A 43 -1.51 -6.23 9.06
N ASN A 44 -2.78 -6.64 9.01
CA ASN A 44 -3.20 -7.88 8.36
C ASN A 44 -3.33 -7.73 6.83
N PHE A 45 -2.18 -7.55 6.18
CA PHE A 45 -2.03 -7.46 4.74
C PHE A 45 -0.94 -8.41 4.27
N LEU A 46 -1.16 -9.00 3.09
CA LEU A 46 -0.07 -9.51 2.29
C LEU A 46 0.63 -8.32 1.62
N THR A 47 1.95 -8.34 1.63
CA THR A 47 2.86 -7.38 1.00
C THR A 47 3.65 -8.06 -0.12
N PRO A 48 4.24 -7.34 -1.09
CA PRO A 48 4.95 -7.95 -2.22
C PRO A 48 6.10 -8.91 -1.86
N THR A 49 6.59 -8.86 -0.61
CA THR A 49 7.61 -9.78 -0.09
C THR A 49 7.05 -11.11 0.41
N ASP A 50 5.73 -11.22 0.60
CA ASP A 50 5.07 -12.44 1.03
C ASP A 50 4.85 -13.38 -0.16
N LEU A 51 5.10 -14.68 0.03
CA LEU A 51 4.96 -15.68 -1.04
C LEU A 51 3.53 -15.74 -1.61
N ASP A 52 2.52 -15.57 -0.76
CA ASP A 52 1.12 -15.59 -1.16
C ASP A 52 0.63 -14.26 -1.77
N TYR A 53 1.51 -13.26 -1.90
CA TYR A 53 1.13 -11.97 -2.45
C TYR A 53 0.59 -12.05 -3.89
N TRP A 54 1.09 -12.98 -4.67
CA TRP A 54 0.66 -13.19 -6.05
C TRP A 54 -0.28 -14.39 -6.22
N ASN A 55 -0.66 -15.05 -5.12
CA ASN A 55 -1.48 -16.25 -5.15
C ASN A 55 -2.98 -15.89 -5.24
N PRO A 56 -3.66 -16.14 -6.38
CA PRO A 56 -5.07 -15.77 -6.55
C PRO A 56 -6.01 -16.65 -5.72
N PHE A 57 -5.54 -17.79 -5.21
CA PHE A 57 -6.34 -18.70 -4.38
C PHE A 57 -6.36 -18.28 -2.90
N VAL A 58 -5.57 -17.28 -2.50
CA VAL A 58 -5.54 -16.76 -1.14
C VAL A 58 -6.39 -15.51 -1.04
N SER A 59 -7.46 -15.60 -0.25
CA SER A 59 -8.40 -14.51 0.04
C SER A 59 -7.95 -13.65 1.20
N ALA A 60 -6.96 -12.77 0.95
CA ALA A 60 -6.43 -11.83 1.93
C ALA A 60 -6.25 -10.42 1.33
N ASN A 61 -6.29 -9.39 2.19
CA ASN A 61 -6.07 -8.01 1.77
C ASN A 61 -4.62 -7.83 1.34
N ARG A 62 -4.39 -6.97 0.35
CA ARG A 62 -3.07 -6.71 -0.22
C ARG A 62 -2.68 -5.25 -0.03
N LEU A 63 -1.42 -5.04 0.29
CA LEU A 63 -0.82 -3.72 0.43
C LEU A 63 0.41 -3.61 -0.47
N THR A 64 0.33 -2.77 -1.50
CA THR A 64 1.50 -2.34 -2.26
C THR A 64 1.99 -1.02 -1.68
N SER A 65 3.09 -1.05 -0.94
CA SER A 65 3.64 0.12 -0.26
C SER A 65 5.16 0.05 -0.15
N PRO A 66 5.88 1.19 -0.17
CA PRO A 66 7.32 1.20 0.10
C PRO A 66 7.64 0.87 1.57
N PHE A 67 6.64 0.88 2.46
CA PHE A 67 6.81 0.70 3.90
C PHE A 67 6.35 -0.68 4.40
N GLY A 68 5.83 -1.54 3.52
CA GLY A 68 5.22 -2.82 3.91
C GLY A 68 4.18 -2.62 5.00
N THR A 69 4.24 -3.41 6.08
CA THR A 69 3.37 -3.29 7.27
C THR A 69 4.08 -2.70 8.49
N ALA A 70 5.31 -2.21 8.33
CA ALA A 70 6.12 -1.69 9.44
C ALA A 70 5.57 -0.36 9.98
N ASN A 71 5.05 0.48 9.10
CA ASN A 71 4.44 1.75 9.48
C ASN A 71 2.98 1.54 9.90
N ARG A 72 2.47 2.44 10.77
CA ARG A 72 1.08 2.42 11.23
C ARG A 72 0.12 2.43 10.04
N ILE A 73 -0.84 1.51 10.05
CA ILE A 73 -1.94 1.45 9.07
C ILE A 73 -3.25 1.49 9.84
N VAL A 74 -4.12 2.42 9.46
CA VAL A 74 -5.46 2.58 10.02
C VAL A 74 -6.46 2.31 8.90
N CYS A 75 -7.43 1.45 9.14
CA CYS A 75 -8.49 1.18 8.17
C CYS A 75 -9.86 1.41 8.79
N THR A 76 -10.83 1.71 7.93
CA THR A 76 -12.25 1.56 8.21
C THR A 76 -12.74 0.25 7.61
N GLY A 77 -13.75 -0.34 8.21
CA GLY A 77 -14.33 -1.57 7.70
C GLY A 77 -15.75 -1.78 8.17
N PHE A 78 -16.48 -2.60 7.43
CA PHE A 78 -17.82 -3.03 7.76
C PHE A 78 -17.93 -4.53 7.58
N HIS A 79 -18.36 -5.26 8.62
CA HIS A 79 -18.59 -6.70 8.57
C HIS A 79 -17.41 -7.52 7.99
N GLY A 80 -16.17 -7.14 8.33
CA GLY A 80 -14.95 -7.83 7.89
C GLY A 80 -14.42 -7.41 6.52
N VAL A 81 -15.08 -6.47 5.83
CA VAL A 81 -14.57 -5.87 4.58
C VAL A 81 -13.91 -4.53 4.87
N LEU A 82 -12.68 -4.35 4.38
CA LEU A 82 -11.99 -3.07 4.46
C LEU A 82 -12.55 -2.08 3.43
N LEU A 83 -12.88 -0.88 3.89
CA LEU A 83 -13.38 0.21 3.05
C LEU A 83 -12.24 1.11 2.61
N ASP A 84 -11.81 2.03 3.47
CA ASP A 84 -10.67 2.92 3.25
C ASP A 84 -9.54 2.56 4.21
N CYS A 85 -8.30 2.82 3.80
CA CYS A 85 -7.12 2.65 4.63
C CYS A 85 -6.17 3.83 4.47
N TRP A 86 -5.39 4.09 5.51
CA TRP A 86 -4.34 5.09 5.57
C TRP A 86 -3.07 4.42 6.07
N GLN A 87 -1.93 4.86 5.56
CA GLN A 87 -0.64 4.42 6.06
C GLN A 87 0.25 5.62 6.38
N ALA A 88 0.95 5.53 7.51
CA ALA A 88 1.95 6.52 7.88
C ALA A 88 3.19 6.44 6.97
N ASP A 89 3.76 7.58 6.62
CA ASP A 89 5.11 7.66 6.04
C ASP A 89 6.21 7.50 7.11
N GLN A 90 7.46 7.69 6.71
CA GLN A 90 8.63 7.61 7.61
C GLN A 90 8.61 8.65 8.74
N ASN A 91 7.85 9.73 8.60
CA ASN A 91 7.70 10.79 9.59
C ASN A 91 6.44 10.61 10.44
N GLY A 92 5.69 9.51 10.25
CA GLY A 92 4.44 9.26 10.98
C GLY A 92 3.23 9.99 10.39
N GLN A 93 3.36 10.67 9.25
CA GLN A 93 2.28 11.42 8.64
C GLN A 93 1.38 10.49 7.81
N PRO A 94 0.04 10.57 7.94
CA PRO A 94 -0.86 9.67 7.22
C PRO A 94 -1.00 10.05 5.75
N HIS A 95 -1.13 9.00 4.93
CA HIS A 95 -1.47 9.08 3.52
C HIS A 95 -2.59 8.10 3.24
N LYS A 96 -3.69 8.58 2.65
CA LYS A 96 -4.82 7.74 2.26
C LYS A 96 -4.36 6.80 1.15
N LEU A 97 -4.54 5.51 1.38
CA LEU A 97 -4.23 4.48 0.40
C LEU A 97 -5.27 4.46 -0.70
N VAL A 98 -4.82 4.25 -1.93
CA VAL A 98 -5.70 4.08 -3.08
C VAL A 98 -6.18 2.64 -3.11
N LYS A 99 -7.48 2.43 -2.91
CA LYS A 99 -8.11 1.13 -3.11
C LYS A 99 -8.34 0.92 -4.61
N LEU A 100 -7.69 -0.10 -5.18
CA LEU A 100 -7.87 -0.42 -6.59
C LEU A 100 -9.28 -0.96 -6.84
N SER A 101 -9.84 -0.61 -8.00
CA SER A 101 -11.15 -1.10 -8.47
C SER A 101 -11.16 -2.61 -8.71
N MET A 102 -9.98 -3.18 -8.97
CA MET A 102 -9.76 -4.61 -9.07
C MET A 102 -8.71 -5.02 -8.04
N ASN A 103 -8.99 -6.08 -7.30
CA ASN A 103 -7.96 -6.77 -6.54
C ASN A 103 -7.15 -7.57 -7.58
N PHE A 104 -6.01 -7.04 -8.05
CA PHE A 104 -5.04 -7.74 -8.92
C PHE A 104 -3.65 -7.74 -8.26
N PRO A 105 -2.88 -8.84 -8.24
CA PRO A 105 -3.14 -10.16 -8.84
C PRO A 105 -4.32 -10.90 -8.22
N GLY A 106 -4.86 -10.33 -7.14
CA GLY A 106 -6.20 -10.61 -6.70
C GLY A 106 -6.33 -11.73 -5.73
N SER A 107 -7.58 -11.92 -5.33
CA SER A 107 -8.06 -13.14 -4.73
C SER A 107 -9.36 -13.51 -5.43
N LEU A 108 -9.62 -14.81 -5.59
CA LEU A 108 -10.94 -15.30 -5.97
C LEU A 108 -12.03 -14.85 -4.97
N GLY A 109 -11.62 -14.41 -3.78
CA GLY A 109 -12.49 -13.82 -2.78
C GLY A 109 -12.94 -12.38 -3.05
N ALA A 110 -12.44 -11.69 -4.08
CA ALA A 110 -12.82 -10.29 -4.36
C ALA A 110 -14.31 -10.12 -4.73
N THR A 111 -15.00 -11.20 -5.11
CA THR A 111 -16.44 -11.22 -5.40
C THR A 111 -17.30 -11.65 -4.20
N LEU A 112 -16.69 -11.90 -3.04
CA LEU A 112 -17.43 -12.21 -1.81
C LEU A 112 -18.35 -11.05 -1.42
N PRO A 113 -19.43 -11.31 -0.68
CA PRO A 113 -20.36 -10.27 -0.22
C PRO A 113 -19.62 -9.08 0.41
N GLY A 114 -20.01 -7.86 0.02
CA GLY A 114 -19.34 -6.62 0.43
C GLY A 114 -18.08 -6.27 -0.36
N GLY A 115 -17.64 -7.08 -1.32
CA GLY A 115 -16.46 -6.82 -2.17
C GLY A 115 -15.19 -7.53 -1.72
N GLY A 116 -15.27 -8.36 -0.67
CA GLY A 116 -14.19 -9.23 -0.21
C GLY A 116 -12.88 -8.50 0.14
N PRO A 117 -11.73 -9.22 0.08
CA PRO A 117 -10.43 -8.60 0.30
C PRO A 117 -10.11 -7.55 -0.77
N GLY A 118 -9.55 -6.42 -0.35
CA GLY A 118 -9.14 -5.32 -1.22
C GLY A 118 -7.64 -5.30 -1.51
N HIS A 119 -7.26 -4.52 -2.52
CA HIS A 119 -5.88 -4.15 -2.78
C HIS A 119 -5.73 -2.64 -2.60
N PHE A 120 -4.88 -2.27 -1.64
CA PHE A 120 -4.56 -0.90 -1.27
C PHE A 120 -3.14 -0.55 -1.72
N VAL A 121 -2.97 0.60 -2.34
CA VAL A 121 -1.69 1.07 -2.88
C VAL A 121 -1.33 2.39 -2.21
N TYR A 122 -0.08 2.50 -1.78
CA TYR A 122 0.46 3.76 -1.27
C TYR A 122 0.53 4.79 -2.40
N PRO A 123 0.06 6.03 -2.19
CA PRO A 123 -0.02 7.03 -3.26
C PRO A 123 1.35 7.29 -3.90
N GLY A 124 1.38 7.31 -5.23
CA GLY A 124 2.61 7.51 -6.01
C GLY A 124 3.57 6.31 -6.07
N PHE A 125 3.23 5.17 -5.46
CA PHE A 125 4.02 3.94 -5.61
C PHE A 125 3.87 3.32 -7.00
N ILE A 126 2.66 3.36 -7.57
CA ILE A 126 2.39 2.95 -8.96
C ILE A 126 2.16 4.24 -9.78
N PRO A 127 2.94 4.48 -10.85
CA PRO A 127 2.76 5.69 -11.68
C PRO A 127 1.32 5.83 -12.20
N GLY A 128 0.72 7.00 -11.96
CA GLY A 128 -0.65 7.30 -12.39
C GLY A 128 -1.76 6.83 -11.44
N ILE A 129 -1.40 6.35 -10.24
CA ILE A 129 -2.30 5.94 -9.16
C ILE A 129 -1.97 6.72 -7.88
#